data_AF-A0A8S3J0W8-F1
#
_entry.id   AF-A0A8S3J0W8-F1
#
_cell.length_a   1.000
_cell.length_b   1.000
_cell.length_c   1.000
_cell.angle_alpha   90.00
_cell.angle_beta   90.00
_cell.angle_gamma   90.00
#
_symmetry.space_group_name_H-M   'P 1'
#
loop_
_entity.id
_entity.type
_entity.pdbx_description
1 polymer ?
#
loop_
_entity_poly.entity_id
_entity_poly.type
_entity_poly.pdbx_seq_one_letter_code
_entity_poly.pdbx_strand_id
1 'polypeptide(L)'
;ARIDEDLILYEAFPYQNLPDECLKLRFHRVTCNALMRTKKSSAKKNAAKRQKDAVQLQQQQIQAKQNANSQEPLPVQTDLIDDEMNEYQRMLLRPFNDVADHSGIFICGTHPYWLIWSKGNLRAFPMNIDGPIKTFAEFNNNN
;
A
#
# COMPACT_ATOMS: atom_id res chain seq x y z
N ALA A 1 13.69 7.07 1.08
CA ALA A 1 13.76 6.76 2.52
C ALA A 1 12.47 6.06 2.90
N ARG A 2 12.52 4.76 3.23
CA ARG A 2 11.39 4.01 3.79
C ARG A 2 11.24 4.45 5.25
N ILE A 3 10.32 5.38 5.48
CA ILE A 3 9.81 5.65 6.82
C ILE A 3 8.53 4.81 6.89
N ASP A 4 8.40 4.10 8.00
CA ASP A 4 7.45 3.02 8.25
C ASP A 4 6.07 3.26 7.65
N GLU A 5 5.41 2.19 7.19
CA GLU A 5 4.08 2.12 6.55
C GLU A 5 2.92 2.63 7.45
N ASP A 6 3.21 3.51 8.39
CA ASP A 6 2.29 4.08 9.37
C ASP A 6 1.77 5.43 8.87
N LEU A 7 0.50 5.45 8.46
CA LEU A 7 -0.20 6.69 8.13
C LEU A 7 -0.50 7.48 9.41
N ILE A 8 0.07 8.69 9.52
CA ILE A 8 -0.21 9.64 10.59
C ILE A 8 -1.07 10.78 10.03
N LEU A 9 -2.19 11.08 10.68
CA LEU A 9 -3.10 12.15 10.32
C LEU A 9 -2.96 13.33 11.30
N TYR A 10 -3.11 14.54 10.77
CA TYR A 10 -3.09 15.76 11.56
C TYR A 10 -4.30 16.63 11.23
N GLU A 11 -4.94 17.17 12.27
CA GLU A 11 -5.92 18.24 12.17
C GLU A 11 -5.22 19.57 12.37
N ALA A 12 -5.44 20.52 11.45
CA ALA A 12 -4.89 21.86 11.55
C ALA A 12 -5.88 22.79 12.26
N PHE A 13 -5.40 23.61 13.19
CA PHE A 13 -6.21 24.59 13.90
C PHE A 13 -5.47 25.93 14.05
N PRO A 14 -6.19 27.06 14.16
CA PRO A 14 -5.59 28.39 14.29
C PRO A 14 -4.71 28.52 15.54
N TYR A 15 -3.58 29.20 15.41
CA TYR A 15 -2.69 29.52 16.52
C TYR A 15 -2.11 30.94 16.38
N GLN A 16 -2.58 31.85 17.23
CA GLN A 16 -2.36 33.30 17.06
C GLN A 16 -1.10 33.83 17.77
N ASN A 17 -0.50 33.05 18.69
CA ASN A 17 0.66 33.48 19.48
C ASN A 17 1.98 33.23 18.73
N LEU A 18 2.05 33.65 17.46
CA LEU A 18 3.25 33.56 16.61
C LEU A 18 3.57 34.93 15.99
N PRO A 19 4.84 35.19 15.67
CA PRO A 19 5.24 36.34 14.86
C PRO A 19 4.48 36.40 13.53
N ASP A 20 4.32 37.61 12.97
CA ASP A 20 3.51 37.81 11.76
C ASP A 20 4.08 37.14 10.49
N GLU A 21 5.37 36.77 10.49
CA GLU A 21 6.01 36.04 9.38
C GLU A 21 5.81 34.51 9.46
N CYS A 22 5.07 34.02 10.45
CA CYS A 22 4.85 32.58 10.65
C CYS A 22 3.42 32.15 10.28
N LEU A 23 3.28 30.91 9.80
CA LEU A 23 1.98 30.28 9.57
C LEU A 23 1.24 30.15 10.91
N LYS A 24 0.12 30.85 11.04
CA LYS A 24 -0.72 30.89 12.27
C LYS A 24 -1.57 29.63 12.44
N LEU A 25 -0.95 28.46 12.28
CA LEU A 25 -1.56 27.14 12.44
C LEU A 25 -0.75 26.28 13.41
N ARG A 26 -1.45 25.37 14.07
CA ARG A 26 -0.87 24.21 14.75
C ARG A 26 -1.54 22.96 14.26
N PHE A 27 -0.84 21.84 14.41
CA PHE A 27 -1.30 20.53 13.99
C PHE A 27 -1.47 19.64 15.22
N HIS A 28 -2.66 19.05 15.36
CA HIS A 28 -2.94 18.03 16.36
C HIS A 28 -2.97 16.66 15.71
N ARG A 29 -2.23 15.70 16.25
CA ARG A 29 -2.21 14.33 15.71
C ARG A 29 -3.57 13.65 15.95
N VAL A 30 -4.23 13.26 14.87
CA VAL A 30 -5.50 12.53 14.92
C VAL A 30 -5.22 11.03 14.92
N THR A 31 -5.75 10.32 15.91
CA THR A 31 -5.70 8.86 15.97
C THR A 31 -6.75 8.27 15.04
N CYS A 32 -6.33 7.51 14.03
CA CYS A 32 -7.23 6.76 13.15
C CYS A 32 -6.95 5.25 13.27
N ASN A 33 -7.75 4.58 14.09
CA ASN A 33 -7.57 3.16 14.42
C ASN A 33 -7.71 2.22 13.21
N ALA A 34 -8.33 2.68 12.11
CA ALA A 34 -8.57 1.88 10.92
C ALA A 34 -7.28 1.51 10.16
N LEU A 35 -6.23 2.32 10.27
CA LEU A 35 -5.03 2.21 9.42
C LEU A 35 -3.91 1.37 10.04
N MET A 36 -4.03 0.99 11.32
CA MET A 36 -2.95 0.34 12.07
C MET A 36 -2.86 -1.18 11.88
N ARG A 37 -3.80 -1.81 11.17
CA ARG A 37 -3.75 -3.25 10.89
C ARG A 37 -3.13 -3.52 9.53
N THR A 38 -1.82 -3.36 9.44
CA THR A 38 -1.05 -4.16 8.49
C THR A 38 -1.09 -5.60 8.99
N LYS A 39 -2.01 -6.43 8.46
CA LYS A 39 -1.81 -7.88 8.58
C LYS A 39 -0.52 -8.15 7.83
N LYS A 40 0.58 -8.41 8.56
CA LYS A 40 1.83 -8.94 7.99
C LYS A 40 1.43 -10.03 7.02
N SER A 41 1.54 -9.72 5.72
CA SER A 41 1.00 -10.56 4.68
C SER A 41 1.61 -11.95 4.86
N SER A 42 0.74 -12.96 4.91
CA SER A 42 1.17 -14.36 4.84
C SER A 42 2.05 -14.62 3.61
N ALA A 43 2.10 -13.68 2.66
CA ALA A 43 3.06 -13.60 1.56
C ALA A 43 4.52 -13.77 1.99
N LYS A 44 5.00 -13.21 3.11
CA LYS A 44 6.40 -13.44 3.54
C LYS A 44 6.66 -14.89 3.98
N LYS A 45 5.65 -15.55 4.56
CA LYS A 45 5.70 -17.00 4.90
C LYS A 45 5.57 -17.87 3.64
N ASN A 46 4.74 -17.46 2.67
CA ASN A 46 4.48 -18.22 1.46
C ASN A 46 5.59 -18.06 0.40
N ALA A 47 6.23 -16.89 0.32
CA ALA A 47 7.40 -16.64 -0.55
C ALA A 47 8.63 -17.41 -0.07
N ALA A 48 8.89 -17.40 1.25
CA ALA A 48 9.97 -18.21 1.83
C ALA A 48 9.73 -19.73 1.66
N LYS A 49 8.47 -20.17 1.65
CA LYS A 49 8.11 -21.57 1.36
C LYS A 49 8.31 -21.91 -0.12
N ARG A 50 7.78 -21.08 -1.03
CA ARG A 50 7.94 -21.26 -2.48
C ARG A 50 9.39 -21.23 -2.94
N GLN A 51 10.23 -20.39 -2.33
CA GLN A 51 11.64 -20.31 -2.68
C GLN A 51 12.43 -21.54 -2.18
N LYS A 52 12.06 -22.10 -1.02
CA LYS A 52 12.60 -23.39 -0.55
C LYS A 52 12.17 -24.54 -1.46
N ASP A 53 10.90 -24.56 -1.85
CA ASP A 53 10.34 -25.60 -2.74
C ASP A 53 10.99 -25.53 -4.14
N ALA A 54 11.24 -24.32 -4.67
CA ALA A 54 11.90 -24.11 -5.96
C ALA A 54 13.39 -24.49 -5.94
N VAL A 55 14.14 -24.12 -4.90
CA VAL A 55 15.55 -24.52 -4.73
C VAL A 55 15.68 -26.04 -4.57
N GLN A 56 14.72 -26.69 -3.91
CA GLN A 56 14.70 -28.14 -3.76
C GLN A 56 14.38 -28.88 -5.06
N LEU A 57 13.41 -28.38 -5.85
CA LEU A 57 13.14 -28.91 -7.19
C LEU A 57 14.36 -28.74 -8.12
N GLN A 58 15.06 -27.61 -8.03
CA GLN A 58 16.26 -27.37 -8.83
C GLN A 58 17.41 -28.32 -8.44
N GLN A 59 17.62 -28.59 -7.15
CA GLN A 59 18.60 -29.59 -6.71
C GLN A 59 18.26 -31.01 -7.18
N GLN A 60 16.98 -31.38 -7.19
CA GLN A 60 16.55 -32.67 -7.75
C GLN A 60 16.76 -32.74 -9.26
N GLN A 61 16.51 -31.65 -9.99
CA GLN A 61 16.76 -31.57 -11.43
C GLN A 61 18.25 -31.56 -11.77
N ILE A 62 19.11 -30.93 -10.95
CA ILE A 62 20.58 -30.95 -11.12
C ILE A 62 21.11 -32.37 -10.89
N GLN A 63 20.59 -33.11 -9.90
CA GLN A 63 20.93 -34.52 -9.69
C GLN A 63 20.42 -35.42 -10.82
N ALA A 64 19.23 -35.16 -11.38
CA ALA A 64 18.70 -35.89 -12.53
C ALA A 64 19.47 -35.60 -13.83
N LYS A 65 20.00 -34.38 -14.00
CA LYS A 65 20.77 -33.96 -15.18
C LYS A 65 22.24 -34.37 -15.16
N GLN A 66 22.80 -34.80 -14.03
CA GLN A 66 24.16 -35.38 -13.99
C GLN A 66 24.27 -36.72 -14.74
N ASN A 67 23.15 -37.30 -15.19
CA ASN A 67 23.11 -38.47 -16.07
C ASN A 67 22.74 -38.16 -17.53
N ALA A 68 22.58 -36.90 -17.94
CA ALA A 68 22.28 -36.55 -19.33
C ALA A 68 23.01 -35.27 -19.76
N ASN A 69 23.94 -35.48 -20.68
CA ASN A 69 24.85 -34.54 -21.30
C ASN A 69 24.23 -33.18 -21.70
N SER A 70 24.86 -32.12 -21.20
CA SER A 70 25.00 -30.75 -21.75
C SER A 70 23.79 -30.03 -22.35
N GLN A 71 23.17 -29.14 -21.56
CA GLN A 71 22.72 -27.82 -22.05
C GLN A 71 22.51 -26.84 -20.89
N GLU A 72 23.10 -25.65 -21.04
CA GLU A 72 23.15 -24.58 -20.04
C GLU A 72 21.74 -24.01 -19.76
N PRO A 73 21.28 -23.91 -18.50
CA PRO A 73 20.00 -23.31 -18.19
C PRO A 73 20.06 -21.78 -18.33
N LEU A 74 19.18 -21.22 -19.17
CA LEU A 74 18.94 -19.78 -19.29
C LEU A 74 18.67 -19.15 -17.91
N PRO A 75 19.14 -17.91 -17.67
CA PRO A 75 19.02 -17.26 -16.36
C PRO A 75 17.54 -17.17 -15.94
N VAL A 76 17.24 -17.72 -14.76
CA VAL A 76 15.92 -17.59 -14.14
C VAL A 76 15.72 -16.12 -13.83
N GLN A 77 14.68 -15.55 -14.43
CA GLN A 77 14.30 -14.14 -14.38
C GLN A 77 13.67 -13.80 -13.01
N THR A 78 14.37 -14.06 -11.92
CA THR A 78 13.90 -13.80 -10.54
C THR A 78 13.79 -12.31 -10.23
N ASP A 79 14.56 -11.48 -10.92
CA ASP A 79 14.68 -10.05 -10.62
C ASP A 79 13.42 -9.24 -11.01
N LEU A 80 12.56 -9.81 -11.87
CA LEU A 80 11.31 -9.14 -12.30
C LEU A 80 10.14 -9.41 -11.34
N ILE A 81 10.21 -10.43 -10.48
CA ILE A 81 9.11 -10.81 -9.59
C ILE A 81 9.07 -9.92 -8.34
N ASP A 82 10.24 -9.43 -7.89
CA ASP A 82 10.35 -8.57 -6.72
C ASP A 82 9.85 -7.14 -6.98
N ASP A 83 9.91 -6.66 -8.23
CA ASP A 83 9.53 -5.28 -8.57
C ASP A 83 8.00 -5.10 -8.61
N GLU A 84 7.26 -6.12 -9.07
CA GLU A 84 5.79 -6.09 -9.13
C GLU A 84 5.16 -6.08 -7.73
N MET A 85 5.75 -6.79 -6.77
CA MET A 85 5.31 -6.77 -5.37
C MET A 85 5.62 -5.44 -4.65
N ASN A 86 6.61 -4.69 -5.13
CA ASN A 86 7.03 -3.43 -4.53
C ASN A 86 6.15 -2.25 -4.98
N GLU A 87 5.48 -2.35 -6.15
CA GLU A 87 4.56 -1.32 -6.64
C GLU A 87 3.36 -1.12 -5.71
N TYR A 88 2.79 -2.21 -5.19
CA TYR A 88 1.63 -2.19 -4.29
C TYR A 88 1.96 -1.83 -2.83
N GLN A 89 3.24 -1.72 -2.47
CA GLN A 89 3.65 -1.21 -1.16
C GLN A 89 3.46 0.30 -1.04
N ARG A 90 3.26 1.03 -2.14
CA ARG A 90 3.10 2.48 -2.07
C ARG A 90 1.66 2.82 -1.74
N MET A 91 1.43 3.23 -0.50
CA MET A 91 0.16 3.84 -0.11
C MET A 91 0.02 5.21 -0.81
N LEU A 92 -0.99 5.37 -1.66
CA LEU A 92 -1.24 6.61 -2.39
C LEU A 92 -2.51 7.27 -1.86
N LEU A 93 -2.41 8.54 -1.48
CA LEU A 93 -3.53 9.37 -1.04
C LEU A 93 -4.13 10.09 -2.26
N ARG A 94 -5.44 9.92 -2.49
CA ARG A 94 -6.18 10.52 -3.61
C ARG A 94 -7.35 11.34 -3.07
N PRO A 95 -7.29 12.68 -3.11
CA PRO A 95 -8.43 13.49 -2.70
C PRO A 95 -9.62 13.31 -3.66
N PHE A 96 -10.83 13.47 -3.14
CA PHE A 96 -12.07 13.53 -3.91
C PHE A 96 -13.02 14.53 -3.27
N ASN A 97 -13.88 15.15 -4.07
CA ASN A 97 -14.78 16.19 -3.59
C ASN A 97 -16.25 15.76 -3.63
N ASP A 98 -16.63 14.96 -4.62
CA ASP A 98 -18.03 14.65 -4.87
C ASP A 98 -18.21 13.19 -5.29
N VAL A 99 -18.06 12.29 -4.31
CA VAL A 99 -18.40 10.88 -4.48
C VAL A 99 -19.58 10.58 -3.56
N ALA A 100 -20.76 10.47 -4.16
CA ALA A 100 -22.02 10.26 -3.44
C ALA A 100 -22.26 11.31 -2.33
N ASP A 101 -22.09 12.60 -2.64
CA ASP A 101 -22.22 13.73 -1.70
C ASP A 101 -21.20 13.78 -0.56
N HIS A 102 -20.08 13.08 -0.71
CA HIS A 102 -18.98 13.10 0.26
C HIS A 102 -17.69 13.62 -0.36
N SER A 103 -16.91 14.29 0.48
CA SER A 103 -15.54 14.71 0.19
C SER A 103 -14.56 14.05 1.15
N GLY A 104 -13.33 13.84 0.70
CA GLY A 104 -12.34 13.16 1.52
C GLY A 104 -11.09 12.73 0.77
N ILE A 105 -10.46 11.69 1.29
CA ILE A 105 -9.26 11.09 0.71
C ILE A 105 -9.49 9.60 0.57
N PHE A 106 -9.30 9.08 -0.63
CA PHE A 106 -9.19 7.67 -0.88
C PHE A 106 -7.73 7.21 -0.70
N ILE A 107 -7.54 6.14 0.06
CA ILE A 107 -6.23 5.55 0.31
C ILE A 107 -6.12 4.32 -0.58
N CYS A 108 -5.23 4.37 -1.56
CA CYS A 108 -4.87 3.23 -2.41
C CYS A 108 -3.81 2.35 -1.72
N GLY A 109 -3.64 1.13 -2.22
CA GLY A 109 -2.66 0.16 -1.75
C GLY A 109 -3.28 -1.21 -1.50
N THR A 110 -2.57 -2.04 -0.74
CA THR A 110 -3.04 -3.41 -0.37
C THR A 110 -4.25 -3.43 0.55
N HIS A 111 -4.50 -2.33 1.27
CA HIS A 111 -5.63 -2.18 2.18
C HIS A 111 -6.31 -0.83 1.89
N PRO A 112 -7.21 -0.77 0.91
CA PRO A 112 -7.81 0.49 0.52
C PRO A 112 -8.82 1.00 1.56
N TYR A 113 -8.84 2.32 1.78
CA TYR A 113 -9.71 2.97 2.76
C TYR A 113 -10.31 4.27 2.21
N TRP A 114 -11.55 4.55 2.60
CA TRP A 114 -12.18 5.85 2.46
C TRP A 114 -12.01 6.65 3.74
N LEU A 115 -11.28 7.77 3.66
CA LEU A 115 -11.31 8.79 4.70
C LEU A 115 -12.32 9.86 4.30
N ILE A 116 -13.45 9.90 4.98
CA ILE A 116 -14.56 10.81 4.70
C ILE A 116 -14.63 11.85 5.81
N TRP A 117 -14.59 13.13 5.43
CA TRP A 117 -14.85 14.23 6.36
C TRP A 117 -16.33 14.61 6.28
N SER A 118 -17.06 14.49 7.39
CA SER A 118 -18.47 14.87 7.43
C SER A 118 -18.83 15.41 8.80
N LYS A 119 -19.53 16.55 8.83
CA LYS A 119 -20.04 17.19 10.06
C LYS A 119 -18.96 17.35 11.15
N GLY A 120 -17.78 17.83 10.76
CA GLY A 120 -16.65 18.07 11.67
C GLY A 120 -15.97 16.81 12.21
N ASN A 121 -16.25 15.64 11.65
CA ASN A 121 -15.68 14.37 12.10
C ASN A 121 -15.06 13.62 10.93
N LEU A 122 -13.84 13.13 11.11
CA LEU A 122 -13.19 12.23 10.17
C LEU A 122 -13.63 10.79 10.43
N ARG A 123 -14.09 10.10 9.38
CA ARG A 123 -14.48 8.68 9.42
C ARG A 123 -13.63 7.89 8.45
N ALA A 124 -13.23 6.69 8.84
CA ALA A 124 -12.45 5.78 8.02
C ALA A 124 -13.23 4.49 7.75
N PHE A 125 -13.44 4.16 6.48
CA PHE A 125 -14.14 2.94 6.07
C PHE A 125 -13.25 2.06 5.19
N PRO A 126 -13.05 0.77 5.52
CA PRO A 126 -12.32 -0.13 4.64
C PRO A 126 -13.09 -0.36 3.34
N MET A 127 -12.37 -0.43 2.22
CA MET A 127 -12.93 -0.93 0.97
C MET A 127 -12.59 -2.41 0.84
N ASN A 128 -13.58 -3.28 1.05
CA ASN A 128 -13.40 -4.73 0.96
C ASN A 128 -13.48 -5.15 -0.52
N ILE A 129 -12.35 -5.15 -1.21
CA ILE A 129 -12.22 -5.68 -2.57
C ILE A 129 -11.18 -6.81 -2.60
N ASP A 130 -11.18 -7.57 -3.70
CA ASP A 130 -10.18 -8.60 -3.93
C ASP A 130 -8.90 -7.99 -4.53
N GLY A 131 -7.90 -7.79 -3.68
CA GLY A 131 -6.57 -7.36 -4.06
C GLY A 131 -6.28 -5.85 -3.86
N PRO A 132 -5.06 -5.42 -4.20
CA PRO A 132 -4.62 -4.03 -4.02
C PRO A 132 -5.22 -3.08 -5.06
N ILE A 133 -5.40 -1.81 -4.68
CA ILE A 133 -5.76 -0.72 -5.61
C ILE A 133 -4.52 0.10 -5.92
N LYS A 134 -4.16 0.19 -7.21
CA LYS A 134 -3.03 1.01 -7.66
C LYS A 134 -3.33 2.50 -7.64
N THR A 135 -4.51 2.88 -8.11
CA THR A 135 -4.91 4.30 -8.22
C THR A 135 -6.42 4.45 -8.13
N PHE A 136 -6.85 5.66 -7.80
CA PHE A 136 -8.24 6.08 -7.74
C PHE A 136 -8.38 7.45 -8.42
N ALA A 137 -9.51 7.67 -9.07
CA ALA A 137 -9.93 8.96 -9.61
C ALA A 137 -11.46 9.07 -9.47
N GLU A 138 -11.94 10.26 -9.13
CA GLU A 138 -13.37 10.56 -9.17
C GLU A 138 -13.88 10.56 -10.62
N PHE A 139 -15.10 10.08 -10.83
CA PHE A 139 -15.71 10.02 -12.14
C PHE A 139 -17.18 10.39 -12.04
N ASN A 140 -17.55 11.48 -12.71
CA ASN A 140 -18.93 11.91 -12.86
C ASN A 140 -19.29 11.89 -14.34
N ASN A 141 -20.27 11.07 -14.72
CA ASN A 141 -20.72 10.93 -16.09
C ASN A 141 -22.05 11.66 -16.27
N ASN A 142 -22.03 12.81 -16.93
CA ASN A 142 -23.21 13.66 -17.14
C ASN A 142 -24.05 13.26 -18.37
N ASN A 143 -23.96 11.99 -18.82
CA ASN A 143 -24.67 11.50 -20.01
C ASN A 143 -26.18 11.38 -19.81
#